data_AF-A0ABD6I2X1-F1
#
_entry.id   AF-A0ABD6I2X1-F1
#
_cell.length_a   1.000
_cell.length_b   1.000
_cell.length_c   1.000
_cell.angle_alpha   90.00
_cell.angle_beta   90.00
_cell.angle_gamma   90.00
#
_symmetry.space_group_name_H-M   'P 1'
#
loop_
_entity.id
_entity.type
_entity.pdbx_description
1 polymer ?
#
loop_
_entity_poly.entity_id
_entity_poly.type
_entity_poly.pdbx_seq_one_letter_code
_entity_poly.pdbx_strand_id
1 'polypeptide(L)'
;MEFSMVFIPFIISILFIAEMCRVVFISSALDLIIAESGHIAAITRVPDNYQQYFNAEINKRMADWPLISREVHVQLSVSWCDSISAVINHTCTTTDAHNKPLAFYKVTTDYQPLFFFFPSQSVIQELSRRILLVQEFQREAENNE
;
A
#
# COMPACT_ATOMS: atom_id res chain seq x y z
N MET A 1 5.72 13.12 44.03
CA MET A 1 6.14 13.83 42.80
C MET A 1 7.12 12.99 41.98
N GLU A 2 8.14 12.34 42.58
CA GLU A 2 9.12 11.51 41.84
C GLU A 2 8.51 10.36 41.01
N PHE A 3 7.48 9.68 41.52
CA PHE A 3 6.81 8.59 40.79
C PHE A 3 6.22 9.05 39.44
N SER A 4 5.64 10.26 39.38
CA SER A 4 5.04 10.79 38.16
C SER A 4 6.10 11.18 37.11
N MET A 5 7.28 11.60 37.57
CA MET A 5 8.39 12.00 36.70
C MET A 5 8.95 10.83 35.87
N VAL A 6 8.86 9.61 36.40
CA VAL A 6 9.31 8.38 35.70
C VAL A 6 8.14 7.67 35.01
N PHE A 7 6.96 7.71 35.59
CA PHE A 7 5.79 7.01 35.06
C PHE A 7 5.30 7.59 33.72
N ILE A 8 5.29 8.92 33.58
CA ILE A 8 4.86 9.59 32.34
C ILE A 8 5.74 9.22 31.13
N PRO A 9 7.08 9.38 31.15
CA PRO A 9 7.92 9.03 30.01
C PRO A 9 7.90 7.51 29.72
N PHE A 10 7.70 6.67 30.73
CA PHE A 10 7.53 5.24 30.55
C PHE A 10 6.26 4.90 29.74
N ILE A 11 5.11 5.50 30.08
CA ILE A 11 3.88 5.31 29.31
C ILE A 11 4.01 5.85 27.89
N ILE A 12 4.63 7.02 27.70
CA ILE A 12 4.88 7.58 26.36
C ILE A 12 5.75 6.63 25.53
N SER A 13 6.75 6.00 26.14
CA SER A 13 7.62 5.04 25.45
C SER A 13 6.84 3.78 25.00
N ILE A 14 5.93 3.27 25.83
CA ILE A 14 5.06 2.14 25.46
C ILE A 14 4.13 2.52 24.30
N LEU A 15 3.52 3.71 24.35
CA LEU A 15 2.67 4.22 23.28
C LEU A 15 3.44 4.42 21.96
N PHE A 16 4.69 4.87 22.05
CA PHE A 16 5.58 4.98 20.88
C PHE A 16 5.87 3.62 20.25
N ILE A 17 6.23 2.63 21.07
CA ILE A 17 6.49 1.27 20.60
C ILE A 17 5.23 0.67 19.96
N ALA A 18 4.07 0.87 20.58
CA ALA A 18 2.79 0.41 20.03
C ALA A 18 2.49 1.04 18.65
N GLU A 19 2.72 2.34 18.48
CA GLU A 19 2.54 3.00 17.19
C GLU A 19 3.53 2.47 16.14
N MET A 20 4.80 2.24 16.51
CA MET A 20 5.80 1.67 15.60
C MET A 20 5.41 0.26 15.15
N CYS A 21 4.92 -0.59 16.06
CA CYS A 21 4.39 -1.90 15.69
C CYS A 21 3.24 -1.80 14.68
N ARG A 22 2.33 -0.83 14.88
CA ARG A 22 1.21 -0.58 13.97
C ARG A 22 1.69 -0.13 12.57
N VAL A 23 2.66 0.78 12.49
CA VAL A 23 3.25 1.22 11.21
C VAL A 23 3.86 0.03 10.46
N VAL A 24 4.65 -0.80 11.15
CA VAL A 24 5.28 -1.98 10.56
C VAL A 24 4.23 -2.97 10.06
N PHE A 25 3.17 -3.20 10.84
CA PHE A 25 2.07 -4.06 10.44
C PHE A 25 1.40 -3.57 9.14
N ILE A 26 0.99 -2.29 9.09
CA ILE A 26 0.37 -1.71 7.88
C ILE A 26 1.34 -1.77 6.68
N SER A 27 2.63 -1.47 6.89
CA SER A 27 3.64 -1.61 5.83
C SER A 27 3.70 -3.03 5.28
N SER A 28 3.77 -4.05 6.15
CA SER A 28 3.83 -5.44 5.72
C SER A 28 2.57 -5.88 4.96
N ALA A 29 1.40 -5.34 5.34
CA ALA A 29 0.14 -5.60 4.65
C ALA A 29 0.15 -4.97 3.23
N LEU A 30 0.67 -3.74 3.09
CA LEU A 30 0.84 -3.10 1.78
C LEU A 30 1.82 -3.89 0.89
N ASP A 31 2.91 -4.39 1.47
CA ASP A 31 3.90 -5.21 0.77
C ASP A 31 3.30 -6.55 0.30
N LEU A 32 2.39 -7.14 1.08
CA LEU A 32 1.63 -8.32 0.67
C LEU A 32 0.67 -8.00 -0.49
N ILE A 33 -0.11 -6.93 -0.35
CA ILE A 33 -1.11 -6.53 -1.36
C ILE A 33 -0.46 -6.23 -2.70
N ILE A 34 0.69 -5.55 -2.69
CA ILE A 34 1.38 -5.22 -3.93
C ILE A 34 1.97 -6.46 -4.60
N ALA A 35 2.45 -7.44 -3.82
CA ALA A 35 2.93 -8.71 -4.34
C ALA A 35 1.78 -9.56 -4.92
N GLU A 36 0.64 -9.62 -4.22
CA GLU A 36 -0.52 -10.39 -4.66
C GLU A 36 -1.21 -9.75 -5.86
N SER A 37 -1.42 -8.44 -5.85
CA SER A 37 -1.92 -7.72 -7.04
C SER A 37 -0.99 -7.87 -8.23
N GLY A 38 0.33 -7.88 -8.00
CA GLY A 38 1.31 -8.12 -9.05
C GLY A 38 1.24 -9.53 -9.63
N HIS A 39 1.15 -10.55 -8.76
CA HIS A 39 0.97 -11.92 -9.18
C HIS A 39 -0.31 -12.10 -9.99
N ILE A 40 -1.43 -11.60 -9.47
CA ILE A 40 -2.73 -11.77 -10.12
C ILE A 40 -2.78 -11.03 -11.46
N ALA A 41 -2.18 -9.84 -11.56
CA ALA A 41 -2.14 -9.10 -12.81
C ALA A 41 -1.20 -9.70 -13.86
N ALA A 42 -0.22 -10.51 -13.45
CA ALA A 42 0.59 -11.29 -14.38
C ALA A 42 -0.22 -12.46 -15.01
N ILE A 43 -1.19 -13.02 -14.28
CA ILE A 43 -1.96 -14.20 -14.72
C ILE A 43 -3.36 -13.88 -15.28
N THR A 44 -3.92 -12.69 -15.04
CA THR A 44 -5.28 -12.32 -15.47
C THR A 44 -5.33 -10.96 -16.14
N ARG A 45 -6.20 -10.83 -17.16
CA ARG A 45 -6.62 -9.52 -17.70
C ARG A 45 -7.54 -8.84 -16.67
N VAL A 46 -6.97 -7.98 -15.84
CA VAL A 46 -7.58 -6.90 -15.02
C VAL A 46 -9.08 -7.09 -14.69
N PRO A 47 -9.44 -7.63 -13.53
CA PRO A 47 -10.82 -7.53 -13.03
C PRO A 47 -11.05 -6.35 -12.07
N ASP A 48 -12.29 -5.87 -12.09
CA ASP A 48 -12.72 -4.55 -11.62
C ASP A 48 -12.80 -4.38 -10.08
N ASN A 49 -12.57 -5.42 -9.26
CA ASN A 49 -12.94 -5.40 -7.83
C ASN A 49 -11.81 -5.68 -6.81
N TYR A 50 -10.53 -5.65 -7.18
CA TYR A 50 -9.42 -5.92 -6.24
C TYR A 50 -9.35 -4.99 -5.06
N GLN A 51 -9.61 -3.70 -5.28
CA GLN A 51 -9.51 -2.70 -4.22
C GLN A 51 -10.47 -3.02 -3.07
N GLN A 52 -11.68 -3.46 -3.37
CA GLN A 52 -12.67 -3.82 -2.35
C GLN A 52 -12.25 -5.09 -1.59
N TYR A 53 -11.72 -6.09 -2.29
CA TYR A 53 -11.22 -7.32 -1.66
C TYR A 53 -10.09 -7.03 -0.66
N PHE A 54 -9.07 -6.28 -1.07
CA PHE A 54 -7.93 -5.96 -0.20
C PHE A 54 -8.34 -5.04 0.97
N ASN A 55 -9.24 -4.08 0.73
CA ASN A 55 -9.80 -3.26 1.80
C ASN A 55 -10.57 -4.11 2.82
N ALA A 56 -11.39 -5.05 2.36
CA ALA A 56 -12.13 -5.94 3.25
C ALA A 56 -11.19 -6.83 4.07
N GLU A 57 -10.15 -7.40 3.43
CA GLU A 57 -9.21 -8.30 4.09
C GLU A 57 -8.32 -7.59 5.13
N ILE A 58 -7.80 -6.39 4.83
CA ILE A 58 -7.08 -5.59 5.82
C ILE A 58 -7.98 -5.23 6.98
N ASN A 59 -9.16 -4.66 6.69
CA ASN A 59 -10.05 -4.18 7.74
C ASN A 59 -10.55 -5.33 8.61
N LYS A 60 -10.77 -6.52 8.05
CA LYS A 60 -11.07 -7.73 8.81
C LYS A 60 -9.93 -8.11 9.76
N ARG A 61 -8.69 -8.21 9.26
CA ARG A 61 -7.52 -8.56 10.09
C ARG A 61 -7.20 -7.51 11.16
N MET A 62 -7.48 -6.24 10.87
CA MET A 62 -7.32 -5.15 11.82
C MET A 62 -8.45 -5.09 12.85
N ALA A 63 -9.67 -5.47 12.50
CA ALA A 63 -10.81 -5.51 13.42
C ALA A 63 -10.58 -6.47 14.59
N ASP A 64 -9.80 -7.53 14.39
CA ASP A 64 -9.38 -8.46 15.44
C ASP A 64 -8.43 -7.79 16.48
N TRP A 65 -7.92 -6.59 16.20
CA TRP A 65 -7.02 -5.82 17.06
C TRP A 65 -7.66 -4.47 17.46
N PRO A 66 -8.61 -4.45 18.40
CA PRO A 66 -9.44 -3.28 18.72
C PRO A 66 -8.65 -2.06 19.23
N LEU A 67 -7.43 -2.24 19.74
CA LEU A 67 -6.55 -1.14 20.16
C LEU A 67 -5.88 -0.43 18.97
N ILE A 68 -5.84 -1.07 17.80
CA ILE A 68 -5.13 -0.64 16.60
C ILE A 68 -6.10 -0.41 15.43
N SER A 69 -7.34 -0.90 15.55
CA SER A 69 -8.35 -0.90 14.50
C SER A 69 -8.92 0.49 14.26
N ARG A 70 -8.43 1.13 13.21
CA ARG A 70 -9.18 2.17 12.50
C ARG A 70 -9.28 1.70 11.05
N GLU A 71 -10.40 2.02 10.40
CA GLU A 71 -10.59 1.65 9.00
C GLU A 71 -9.45 2.22 8.16
N VAL A 72 -8.69 1.30 7.55
CA VAL A 72 -7.61 1.62 6.64
C VAL A 72 -8.19 1.58 5.25
N HIS A 73 -8.01 2.69 4.54
CA HIS A 73 -8.43 2.83 3.15
C HIS A 73 -7.22 2.62 2.28
N VAL A 74 -7.22 1.53 1.53
CA VAL A 74 -6.21 1.21 0.53
C VAL A 74 -6.74 1.56 -0.85
N GLN A 75 -5.94 2.33 -1.57
CA GLN A 75 -6.18 2.68 -2.96
C GLN A 75 -5.11 2.00 -3.82
N LEU A 76 -5.56 1.22 -4.80
CA LEU A 76 -4.69 0.60 -5.79
C LEU A 76 -4.82 1.37 -7.10
N SER A 77 -3.70 1.86 -7.62
CA SER A 77 -3.63 2.53 -8.93
C SER A 77 -2.70 1.74 -9.84
N VAL A 78 -3.11 1.57 -11.10
CA VAL A 78 -2.32 0.88 -12.13
C VAL A 78 -2.07 1.85 -13.28
N SER A 79 -0.84 1.88 -13.79
CA SER A 79 -0.47 2.67 -14.96
C SER A 79 0.35 1.81 -15.92
N TRP A 80 0.03 1.85 -17.20
CA TRP A 80 0.68 1.08 -18.25
C TRP A 80 1.66 1.93 -19.04
N CYS A 81 2.83 1.37 -19.33
CA CYS A 81 3.95 2.09 -19.92
C CYS A 81 4.59 1.28 -21.06
N ASP A 82 5.07 1.96 -22.09
CA ASP A 82 5.79 1.33 -23.21
C ASP A 82 7.22 0.95 -22.87
N SER A 83 7.88 1.79 -22.07
CA SER A 83 9.32 1.68 -21.81
C SER A 83 9.68 2.20 -20.42
N ILE A 84 10.86 1.81 -19.93
CA ILE A 84 11.39 2.31 -18.65
C ILE A 84 11.54 3.84 -18.69
N SER A 85 11.90 4.41 -19.84
CA SER A 85 11.97 5.87 -20.02
C SER A 85 10.60 6.52 -19.81
N ALA A 86 9.52 5.89 -20.25
CA ALA A 86 8.16 6.38 -20.01
C ALA A 86 7.77 6.33 -18.52
N VAL A 87 8.25 5.32 -17.78
CA VAL A 87 8.10 5.22 -16.32
C VAL A 87 8.83 6.36 -15.61
N ILE A 88 10.09 6.62 -15.99
CA ILE A 88 10.91 7.69 -15.39
C ILE A 88 10.33 9.07 -15.69
N ASN A 89 9.84 9.29 -16.91
CA ASN A 89 9.26 10.56 -17.34
C ASN A 89 7.78 10.74 -16.94
N HIS A 90 7.19 9.78 -16.21
CA HIS A 90 5.78 9.80 -15.78
C HIS A 90 4.79 10.01 -16.95
N THR A 91 5.07 9.40 -18.11
CA THR A 91 4.25 9.51 -19.34
C THR A 91 3.37 8.27 -19.57
N CYS A 92 3.17 7.45 -18.53
CA CYS A 92 2.35 6.25 -18.58
C CYS A 92 0.85 6.58 -18.68
N THR A 93 0.10 5.70 -19.33
CA THR A 93 -1.36 5.81 -19.47
C THR A 93 -2.08 4.99 -18.40
N THR A 94 -3.24 5.45 -17.92
CA THR A 94 -4.11 4.74 -16.98
C THR A 94 -5.38 4.22 -17.64
N THR A 95 -5.52 4.37 -18.96
CA THR A 95 -6.77 4.04 -19.67
C THR A 95 -6.59 2.95 -20.71
N ASP A 96 -5.38 2.77 -21.22
CA ASP A 96 -5.09 1.79 -22.28
C ASP A 96 -3.94 0.88 -21.88
N ALA A 97 -4.27 -0.38 -21.68
CA ALA A 97 -3.29 -1.41 -21.40
C ALA A 97 -2.66 -1.97 -22.68
N HIS A 98 -3.26 -1.79 -23.86
CA HIS A 98 -2.87 -2.49 -25.08
C HIS A 98 -1.45 -2.14 -25.55
N ASN A 99 -0.68 -3.19 -25.89
CA ASN A 99 0.69 -3.08 -26.40
C ASN A 99 1.67 -2.36 -25.45
N LYS A 100 1.37 -2.38 -24.14
CA LYS A 100 2.20 -1.82 -23.07
C LYS A 100 2.82 -2.97 -22.27
N PRO A 101 4.09 -3.32 -22.52
CA PRO A 101 4.73 -4.46 -21.87
C PRO A 101 5.01 -4.22 -20.37
N LEU A 102 4.86 -2.99 -19.88
CA LEU A 102 5.14 -2.64 -18.48
C LEU A 102 3.88 -2.12 -17.79
N ALA A 103 3.66 -2.56 -16.56
CA ALA A 103 2.68 -1.98 -15.66
C ALA A 103 3.28 -1.57 -14.33
N PHE A 104 2.89 -0.39 -13.90
CA PHE A 104 3.30 0.25 -12.68
C PHE A 104 2.13 0.22 -11.70
N TYR A 105 2.28 -0.54 -10.61
CA TYR A 105 1.28 -0.67 -9.57
C TYR A 105 1.71 0.21 -8.40
N LYS A 106 0.80 1.08 -7.95
CA LYS A 106 0.96 1.92 -6.78
C LYS A 106 -0.16 1.60 -5.80
N VAL A 107 0.21 1.18 -4.60
CA VAL A 107 -0.70 1.01 -3.47
C VAL A 107 -0.47 2.18 -2.52
N THR A 108 -1.50 2.93 -2.19
CA THR A 108 -1.46 4.03 -1.22
C THR A 108 -2.46 3.81 -0.11
N THR A 109 -2.12 4.27 1.09
CA THR A 109 -3.05 4.33 2.20
C THR A 109 -2.79 5.56 3.06
N ASP A 110 -3.89 6.17 3.50
CA ASP A 110 -3.85 7.30 4.43
C ASP A 110 -3.53 6.80 5.83
N TYR A 111 -2.35 7.13 6.32
CA TYR A 111 -1.91 6.77 7.65
C TYR A 111 -2.13 7.94 8.61
N GLN A 112 -2.91 7.67 9.65
CA GLN A 112 -3.08 8.58 10.78
C GLN A 112 -2.56 7.92 12.05
N PRO A 113 -1.64 8.56 12.80
CA PRO A 113 -1.17 8.06 14.09
C PRO A 113 -2.32 8.07 15.11
N LEU A 114 -2.34 7.08 16.01
CA LEU A 114 -3.37 6.93 17.04
C LEU A 114 -2.85 7.30 18.44
N PHE A 115 -1.58 7.03 18.72
CA PHE A 115 -0.99 7.11 20.05
C PHE A 115 -0.07 8.33 20.25
N PHE A 116 -0.09 9.30 19.33
CA PHE A 116 0.76 10.48 19.38
C PHE A 116 0.02 11.80 19.51
N PHE A 117 0.62 12.71 20.30
CA PHE A 117 0.25 14.11 20.44
C PHE A 117 1.12 15.05 19.58
N PHE A 118 1.87 14.52 18.61
CA PHE A 118 2.70 15.36 17.75
C PHE A 118 1.82 16.19 16.79
N PRO A 119 2.24 17.42 16.45
CA PRO A 119 1.53 18.21 15.45
C PRO A 119 1.47 17.43 14.13
N SER A 120 0.27 17.31 13.56
CA SER A 120 -0.05 16.48 12.40
C SER A 120 0.79 16.75 11.15
N GLN A 121 1.47 17.90 11.10
CA GLN A 121 2.33 18.32 10.00
C GLN A 121 3.70 17.63 9.96
N SER A 122 4.12 16.95 11.03
CA SER A 122 5.44 16.29 11.12
C SER A 122 5.38 14.76 10.99
N VAL A 123 4.18 14.20 10.78
CA VAL A 123 3.97 12.75 10.69
C VAL A 123 3.73 12.36 9.24
N ILE A 124 4.25 11.20 8.84
CA ILE A 124 3.97 10.58 7.54
C ILE A 124 2.45 10.40 7.42
N GLN A 125 1.79 11.08 6.48
CA GLN A 125 0.34 10.98 6.31
C GLN A 125 -0.07 9.96 5.25
N GLU A 126 0.87 9.53 4.40
CA GLU A 126 0.64 8.58 3.33
C GLU A 126 1.71 7.49 3.40
N LEU A 127 1.29 6.23 3.49
CA LEU A 127 2.13 5.08 3.25
C LEU A 127 1.89 4.63 1.81
N SER A 128 2.96 4.54 1.01
CA SER A 128 2.86 4.08 -0.36
C SER A 128 3.90 3.01 -0.69
N ARG A 129 3.49 2.06 -1.53
CA ARG A 129 4.32 1.02 -2.12
C ARG A 129 4.13 1.02 -3.62
N ARG A 130 5.22 0.78 -4.35
CA ARG A 130 5.25 0.82 -5.82
C ARG A 130 6.04 -0.37 -6.33
N ILE A 131 5.54 -1.03 -7.37
CA ILE A 131 6.22 -2.11 -8.08
C ILE A 131 6.04 -1.89 -9.58
N LEU A 132 7.08 -2.24 -10.34
CA LEU A 132 7.04 -2.30 -11.79
C LEU A 132 7.05 -3.77 -12.19
N LEU A 133 6.09 -4.17 -13.02
CA LEU A 133 5.94 -5.54 -13.50
C LEU A 133 5.94 -5.57 -15.02
N VAL A 134 6.48 -6.65 -15.57
CA VAL A 134 6.44 -6.95 -17.00
C VAL A 134 5.19 -7.79 -17.28
N GLN A 135 4.40 -7.39 -18.26
CA GLN A 135 3.17 -8.09 -18.64
C GLN A 135 3.46 -9.15 -19.70
N GLU A 136 3.60 -10.40 -19.27
CA GLU A 136 3.92 -11.51 -20.18
C GLU A 136 2.74 -11.90 -21.09
N PHE A 137 1.50 -11.71 -20.63
CA PHE A 137 0.28 -12.03 -21.38
C PHE A 137 0.16 -11.28 -22.72
N GLN A 138 0.68 -10.05 -22.83
CA GLN A 138 0.65 -9.31 -24.09
C GLN A 138 1.69 -9.80 -25.11
N ARG A 139 2.79 -10.37 -24.61
CA ARG A 139 3.87 -10.90 -25.44
C ARG A 139 3.48 -12.20 -26.14
N GLU A 140 2.55 -12.96 -25.56
CA GLU A 140 1.97 -14.16 -26.20
C GLU A 140 0.93 -13.82 -27.27
N ALA A 141 0.23 -12.69 -27.15
CA ALA A 141 -0.70 -12.22 -28.16
C ALA A 141 0.04 -11.69 -29.41
N GLU A 142 1.16 -11.01 -29.22
CA GLU A 142 2.00 -10.49 -30.32
C GLU A 142 2.76 -11.60 -31.08
N ASN A 143 3.05 -12.74 -30.42
CA ASN A 143 3.72 -13.90 -31.05
C ASN A 143 2.78 -14.86 -31.80
N ASN A 144 1.46 -14.62 -31.77
CA ASN A 144 0.46 -15.44 -32.46
C ASN A 144 -0.22 -14.72 -33.65
N GLU A 145 0.30 -13.55 -34.04
CA GLU A 145 0.06 -12.88 -35.33
C GLU A 145 1.28 -13.03 -36.25
#